data_AF-A0A0L6TXU4-F1
#
_entry.id   AF-A0A0L6TXU4-F1
#
_cell.length_a   1.000
_cell.length_b   1.000
_cell.length_c   1.000
_cell.angle_alpha   90.00
_cell.angle_beta   90.00
_cell.angle_gamma   90.00
#
_symmetry.space_group_name_H-M   'P 1'
#
loop_
_entity.id
_entity.type
_entity.pdbx_description
1 polymer ?
#
loop_
_entity_poly.entity_id
_entity_poly.type
_entity_poly.pdbx_seq_one_letter_code
_entity_poly.pdbx_strand_id
1 'polypeptide(L)'
;MKLSAITKIVLVLIIGALIIIPQIALPDAEFSGADDQGGAAITSIDPSYVPWFESLFDPGDMEENLFRFQQALGVFGLIGCFGYLYKKSRKNEQVDNQLSK
;
A
#
# COMPACT_ATOMS: atom_id res chain seq x y z
N MET A 1 3.33 -15.39 -20.94
CA MET A 1 3.28 -16.52 -19.98
C MET A 1 2.01 -16.40 -19.15
N LYS A 2 1.12 -17.41 -19.16
CA LYS A 2 -0.04 -17.42 -18.26
C LYS A 2 0.41 -17.93 -16.89
N LEU A 3 0.23 -17.15 -15.83
CA LEU A 3 0.49 -17.63 -14.47
C LEU A 3 -0.50 -18.75 -14.13
N SER A 4 0.02 -19.87 -13.61
CA SER A 4 -0.81 -20.97 -13.12
C SER A 4 -1.65 -20.53 -11.91
N ALA A 5 -2.78 -21.18 -11.67
CA ALA A 5 -3.62 -20.91 -10.50
C ALA A 5 -2.84 -21.07 -9.18
N ILE A 6 -1.96 -22.06 -9.12
CA ILE A 6 -1.08 -22.33 -7.98
C ILE A 6 -0.14 -21.15 -7.75
N THR A 7 0.49 -20.63 -8.80
CA THR A 7 1.39 -19.45 -8.69
C THR A 7 0.67 -18.24 -8.11
N LYS A 8 -0.60 -18.00 -8.50
CA LYS A 8 -1.39 -16.88 -7.97
C LYS A 8 -1.72 -17.05 -6.49
N ILE A 9 -2.12 -18.26 -6.08
CA ILE A 9 -2.44 -18.57 -4.68
C ILE A 9 -1.19 -18.41 -3.81
N VAL A 10 -0.07 -18.96 -4.26
CA VAL A 10 1.22 -18.81 -3.56
C VAL A 10 1.60 -17.34 -3.42
N LEU A 11 1.44 -16.52 -4.48
CA LEU A 11 1.74 -15.09 -4.42
C LEU A 11 0.86 -14.36 -3.40
N VAL A 12 -0.45 -14.63 -3.36
CA VAL A 12 -1.37 -14.03 -2.38
C VAL A 12 -1.00 -14.44 -0.96
N LEU A 13 -0.62 -15.70 -0.74
CA LEU A 13 -0.18 -16.18 0.58
C LEU A 13 1.12 -15.51 1.02
N ILE A 14 2.09 -15.34 0.11
CA ILE A 14 3.35 -14.64 0.41
C ILE A 14 3.07 -13.19 0.79
N ILE A 15 2.25 -12.48 0.02
CA ILE A 15 1.88 -11.08 0.32
C ILE A 15 1.17 -11.00 1.66
N GLY A 16 0.20 -11.89 1.94
CA GLY A 16 -0.50 -11.94 3.22
C GLY A 16 0.44 -12.23 4.38
N ALA A 17 1.38 -13.16 4.22
CA ALA A 17 2.39 -13.47 5.23
C ALA A 17 3.30 -12.27 5.52
N LEU A 18 3.74 -11.53 4.50
CA LEU A 18 4.55 -10.32 4.66
C LEU A 18 3.83 -9.21 5.43
N ILE A 19 2.49 -9.16 5.38
CA ILE A 19 1.68 -8.17 6.11
C ILE A 19 1.41 -8.65 7.55
N ILE A 20 1.05 -9.92 7.73
CA ILE A 20 0.56 -10.45 9.02
C ILE A 20 1.72 -10.81 9.96
N ILE A 21 2.81 -11.39 9.45
CA ILE A 21 3.92 -11.86 10.29
C ILE A 21 4.55 -10.72 11.10
N PRO A 22 4.89 -9.55 10.53
CA PRO A 22 5.48 -8.46 11.31
C PRO A 22 4.55 -7.97 12.42
N GLN A 23 3.24 -7.91 12.18
CA GLN A 23 2.24 -7.45 13.15
C GLN A 23 2.15 -8.36 14.39
N ILE A 24 2.34 -9.66 14.22
CA ILE A 24 2.32 -10.63 15.33
C ILE A 24 3.69 -10.72 16.01
N ALA A 25 4.77 -10.67 15.23
CA ALA A 25 6.13 -10.83 15.73
C ALA A 25 6.66 -9.57 16.43
N LEU A 26 6.14 -8.39 16.09
CA LEU A 26 6.56 -7.10 16.61
C LEU A 26 5.33 -6.29 17.09
N PRO A 27 4.63 -6.75 18.16
CA PRO A 27 3.38 -6.14 18.60
C PRO A 27 3.55 -4.70 19.11
N ASP A 28 4.73 -4.34 19.59
CA ASP A 28 5.05 -2.99 20.10
C ASP A 28 5.87 -2.16 19.08
N ALA A 29 6.01 -2.62 17.84
CA ALA A 29 6.69 -1.83 16.82
C ALA A 29 5.80 -0.68 16.34
N GLU A 30 6.26 0.54 16.58
CA GLU A 30 5.69 1.73 15.96
C GLU A 30 6.16 1.81 14.50
N PHE A 31 5.26 1.45 13.57
CA PHE A 31 5.48 1.60 12.14
C PHE A 31 5.31 3.07 11.74
N SER A 32 6.27 3.91 12.14
CA SER A 32 6.34 5.33 11.79
C SER A 32 7.01 5.57 10.44
N GLY A 33 6.93 6.82 9.96
CA GLY A 33 7.56 7.22 8.72
C GLY A 33 9.08 7.11 8.77
N ALA A 34 9.70 6.96 7.59
CA ALA A 34 11.16 6.95 7.48
C ALA A 34 11.80 8.26 7.96
N ASP A 35 11.08 9.37 7.82
CA ASP A 35 11.57 10.71 8.19
C ASP A 35 11.70 10.87 9.72
N ASP A 36 10.78 10.31 10.50
CA ASP A 36 10.84 10.29 11.98
C ASP A 36 12.04 9.49 12.49
N GLN A 37 12.27 8.32 11.88
CA GLN A 37 13.38 7.43 12.25
C GLN A 37 14.74 8.02 11.85
N GLY A 38 14.77 8.74 10.72
CA GLY A 38 15.98 9.41 10.22
C GLY A 38 16.51 10.47 11.19
N GLY A 39 15.63 11.31 11.74
CA GLY A 39 16.02 12.35 12.70
C GLY A 39 16.59 11.77 14.00
N ALA A 40 15.96 10.72 14.53
CA ALA A 40 16.44 10.02 15.72
C ALA A 40 17.82 9.36 15.49
N ALA A 41 18.01 8.73 14.32
CA ALA A 41 19.27 8.09 13.97
C ALA A 41 20.43 9.10 13.88
N ILE A 42 20.22 10.25 13.24
CA ILE A 42 21.26 11.29 13.11
C ILE A 42 21.67 11.82 14.49
N THR A 43 20.68 12.12 15.34
CA THR A 43 20.91 12.60 16.72
C THR A 43 21.67 11.58 17.57
N SER A 44 21.48 10.28 17.30
CA SER A 44 22.22 9.22 18.00
C SER A 44 23.69 9.09 17.56
N ILE A 45 24.01 9.44 16.31
CA ILE A 45 25.36 9.35 15.74
C ILE A 45 26.17 10.61 16.07
N ASP A 46 25.54 11.79 15.95
CA ASP A 46 26.15 13.06 16.30
C ASP A 46 25.17 13.89 17.14
N PRO A 47 25.34 13.90 18.48
CA PRO A 47 24.51 14.69 19.38
C PRO A 47 24.64 16.21 19.19
N SER A 48 25.68 16.68 18.49
CA SER A 48 25.91 18.10 18.21
C SER A 48 25.34 18.53 16.86
N TYR A 49 24.68 17.61 16.14
CA TYR A 49 24.07 17.91 14.85
C TYR A 49 22.94 18.92 15.00
N VAL A 50 23.01 19.99 14.20
CA VAL A 50 21.95 20.99 14.06
C VAL A 50 21.29 20.76 12.70
N PRO A 51 19.96 20.53 12.64
CA PRO A 51 19.25 20.42 11.38
C PRO A 51 19.49 21.65 10.50
N TRP A 52 19.94 21.43 9.25
CA TRP A 52 20.19 22.50 8.27
C TRP A 52 18.89 23.07 7.67
N PHE A 53 17.76 22.40 7.90
CA PHE A 53 16.43 22.83 7.51
C PHE A 53 15.45 22.44 8.62
N GLU A 54 14.64 23.39 9.03
CA GLU A 54 13.52 23.19 9.95
C GLU A 54 12.24 23.44 9.15
N SER A 55 11.25 22.55 9.29
CA SER A 55 10.00 22.73 8.56
C SER A 55 9.33 24.02 9.02
N LEU A 56 9.05 24.92 8.08
CA LEU A 56 8.34 26.18 8.35
C LEU A 56 6.90 25.95 8.83
N PHE A 57 6.41 24.73 8.67
CA PHE A 57 5.07 24.29 9.06
C PHE A 57 5.15 22.84 9.52
N ASP A 58 4.64 22.58 10.72
CA ASP A 58 4.40 21.22 11.20
C ASP A 58 2.95 20.84 10.85
N PRO A 59 2.74 19.92 9.90
CA PRO A 59 1.39 19.48 9.54
C PRO A 59 0.71 18.66 10.65
N GLY A 60 1.42 18.24 11.70
CA GLY A 60 0.88 17.48 12.83
C GLY A 60 -0.01 16.32 12.39
N ASP A 61 -1.08 16.05 13.15
CA ASP A 61 -2.06 14.99 12.87
C ASP A 61 -2.76 15.12 11.50
N MET A 62 -2.68 16.28 10.83
CA MET A 62 -3.29 16.45 9.51
C MET A 62 -2.53 15.68 8.43
N GLU A 63 -1.20 15.51 8.56
CA GLU A 63 -0.40 14.74 7.61
C GLU A 63 -0.86 13.28 7.58
N GLU A 64 -0.92 12.64 8.75
CA GLU A 64 -1.34 11.26 8.87
C GLU A 64 -2.76 11.06 8.33
N ASN A 65 -3.67 11.97 8.66
CA ASN A 65 -5.05 11.92 8.17
C ASN A 65 -5.14 12.10 6.65
N LEU A 66 -4.28 12.93 6.05
CA LEU A 66 -4.21 13.09 4.60
C LEU A 66 -3.70 11.80 3.94
N PHE A 67 -2.71 11.12 4.50
CA PHE A 67 -2.22 9.82 4.00
C PHE A 67 -3.28 8.72 4.12
N ARG A 68 -4.02 8.66 5.24
CA ARG A 68 -5.16 7.73 5.39
C ARG A 68 -6.24 8.01 4.34
N PHE A 69 -6.54 9.27 4.07
CA PHE A 69 -7.50 9.66 3.04
C PHE A 69 -7.03 9.28 1.63
N GLN A 70 -5.75 9.53 1.30
CA GLN A 70 -5.15 9.12 0.05
C GLN A 70 -5.19 7.61 -0.13
N GLN A 71 -4.90 6.85 0.92
CA GLN A 71 -4.99 5.39 0.92
C GLN A 71 -6.43 4.94 0.61
N ALA A 72 -7.43 5.52 1.30
CA ALA A 72 -8.83 5.21 1.04
C ALA A 72 -9.20 5.46 -0.42
N LEU A 73 -8.89 6.63 -0.96
CA LEU A 73 -9.15 6.96 -2.37
C LEU A 73 -8.45 6.00 -3.34
N GLY A 74 -7.19 5.65 -3.09
CA GLY A 74 -6.44 4.71 -3.91
C GLY A 74 -7.10 3.32 -3.94
N VAL A 75 -7.52 2.81 -2.79
CA VAL A 75 -8.21 1.52 -2.67
C VAL A 75 -9.56 1.55 -3.38
N PHE A 76 -10.38 2.59 -3.17
CA PHE A 76 -11.66 2.75 -3.87
C PHE A 76 -11.48 2.84 -5.39
N GLY A 77 -10.48 3.58 -5.84
CA GLY A 77 -10.15 3.71 -7.27
C GLY A 77 -9.76 2.38 -7.89
N LEU A 78 -8.89 1.60 -7.23
CA LEU A 78 -8.50 0.27 -7.71
C LEU A 78 -9.69 -0.69 -7.77
N ILE A 79 -10.50 -0.76 -6.71
CA ILE A 79 -11.70 -1.62 -6.67
C ILE A 79 -12.66 -1.24 -7.80
N GLY A 80 -12.92 0.05 -8.00
CA GLY A 80 -13.79 0.55 -9.07
C GLY A 80 -13.26 0.20 -10.47
N CYS A 81 -11.96 0.41 -10.70
CA CYS A 81 -11.31 0.10 -11.97
C CYS A 81 -11.36 -1.40 -12.29
N PHE A 82 -10.92 -2.25 -11.36
CA PHE A 82 -10.95 -3.70 -11.55
C PHE A 82 -12.39 -4.22 -11.69
N GLY A 83 -13.35 -3.68 -10.94
CA GLY A 83 -14.76 -4.02 -11.06
C GLY A 83 -15.33 -3.68 -12.45
N TYR A 84 -15.00 -2.50 -12.98
CA TYR A 84 -15.39 -2.09 -14.33
C TYR A 84 -14.78 -2.99 -15.41
N LEU A 85 -13.47 -3.23 -15.34
CA LEU A 85 -12.76 -4.09 -16.29
C LEU A 85 -13.29 -5.52 -16.28
N TYR A 86 -13.59 -6.06 -15.09
CA TYR A 86 -14.20 -7.38 -14.93
C TYR A 86 -15.58 -7.46 -15.58
N LYS A 87 -16.45 -6.47 -15.35
CA LYS A 87 -17.77 -6.40 -15.97
C LYS A 87 -17.68 -6.29 -17.49
N LYS A 88 -16.74 -5.48 -18.01
CA LYS A 88 -16.49 -5.33 -19.45
C LYS A 88 -16.05 -6.65 -20.10
N SER A 89 -15.14 -7.39 -19.46
CA SER A 89 -14.69 -8.70 -19.95
C SER A 89 -15.84 -9.71 -20.08
N ARG A 90 -16.71 -9.78 -19.06
CA ARG A 90 -17.90 -10.66 -19.06
C ARG A 90 -18.89 -10.30 -20.18
N LYS A 91 -19.11 -9.01 -20.43
CA LYS A 91 -20.02 -8.56 -21.50
C LYS A 91 -19.49 -8.97 -22.88
N ASN A 92 -18.18 -8.83 -23.13
CA ASN A 92 -17.57 -9.21 -24.40
C ASN A 92 -17.65 -10.73 -24.62
N GLU A 93 -17.39 -11.53 -23.58
CA GLU A 93 -17.52 -13.00 -23.63
C GLU A 93 -18.96 -13.47 -23.92
N GLN A 94 -19.97 -12.75 -23.43
CA GLN A 94 -21.37 -13.03 -23.75
C GLN A 94 -21.73 -12.68 -25.20
N VAL A 95 -21.21 -11.57 -25.73
CA VAL A 95 -21.43 -11.15 -27.12
C VAL A 95 -20.77 -12.14 -28.10
N ASP A 96 -19.54 -12.56 -27.84
CA ASP A 96 -18.82 -13.52 -28.68
C ASP A 96 -19.52 -14.88 -28.73
N ASN A 97 -20.04 -15.36 -27.59
CA ASN A 97 -20.81 -16.61 -27.52
C ASN A 97 -22.18 -16.53 -28.23
N GLN A 98 -22.73 -15.34 -28.44
CA GLN A 98 -23.94 -15.17 -29.26
C GLN A 98 -23.63 -15.10 -30.75
N LEU A 99 -22.47 -14.56 -31.13
CA LEU A 99 -22.04 -14.47 -32.53
C LEU A 99 -21.54 -15.80 -33.10
N SER A 100 -21.10 -16.73 -32.25
CA SER A 100 -20.65 -18.07 -32.68
C SER A 100 -21.76 -19.14 -32.69
N LYS A 101 -23.01 -18.77 -32.42
CA LYS A 101 -24.20 -19.64 -32.51
C LYS A 101 -24.99 -19.30 -33.77
#